data_AF-A0A5C6KW75-F1
#
_entry.id   AF-A0A5C6KW75-F1
#
_cell.length_a   1.000
_cell.length_b   1.000
_cell.length_c   1.000
_cell.angle_alpha   90.00
_cell.angle_beta   90.00
_cell.angle_gamma   90.00
#
_symmetry.space_group_name_H-M   'P 1'
#
loop_
_entity.id
_entity.type
_entity.pdbx_description
1 polymer ?
#
loop_
_entity_poly.entity_id
_entity_poly.type
_entity_poly.pdbx_seq_one_letter_code
_entity_poly.pdbx_strand_id
1 'polypeptide(L)'
;MSELYIPVERPTRNPINGRFLKGIAPHNKGKTMKYHSSKTKRRSLKNLAKGRGSWHKTGAGLNRKSVVAIKDGKLCGVFPSIQDAGKEAGVNPALISCICNKKPGRHKAGGFEWFFENDATWCDLILKNDG
;
A
#
# COMPACT_ATOMS: atom_id res chain seq x y z
N MET A 1 -45.24 -39.99 24.61
CA MET A 1 -44.87 -38.60 24.28
C MET A 1 -44.07 -38.63 23.00
N SER A 2 -44.52 -37.97 21.94
CA SER A 2 -43.73 -37.84 20.71
C SER A 2 -42.68 -36.76 20.93
N GLU A 3 -41.40 -37.10 20.77
CA GLU A 3 -40.31 -36.16 20.91
C GLU A 3 -40.41 -35.05 19.85
N LEU A 4 -40.28 -33.79 20.28
CA LEU A 4 -40.21 -32.63 19.40
C LEU A 4 -38.86 -32.62 18.69
N TYR A 5 -38.85 -33.08 17.44
CA TYR A 5 -37.68 -32.97 16.59
C TYR A 5 -37.50 -31.54 16.08
N ILE A 6 -36.39 -30.90 16.45
CA ILE A 6 -35.97 -29.61 15.89
C ILE A 6 -34.75 -29.85 15.00
N PRO A 7 -34.81 -29.54 13.69
CA PRO A 7 -33.68 -29.72 12.79
C PRO A 7 -32.54 -28.76 13.16
N VAL A 8 -31.30 -29.25 13.06
CA VAL A 8 -30.09 -28.45 13.33
C VAL A 8 -29.94 -27.37 12.26
N GLU A 9 -29.96 -26.10 12.67
CA GLU A 9 -29.70 -24.97 11.77
C GLU A 9 -28.25 -24.99 11.29
N ARG A 10 -28.06 -25.09 9.97
CA ARG A 10 -26.73 -25.02 9.34
C ARG A 10 -26.43 -23.57 8.95
N PRO A 11 -25.43 -22.92 9.55
CA PRO A 11 -25.13 -21.53 9.23
C PRO A 11 -24.64 -21.41 7.80
N THR A 12 -25.12 -20.39 7.08
CA THR A 12 -24.71 -20.11 5.69
C THR A 12 -23.38 -19.34 5.61
N ARG A 13 -22.92 -18.80 6.75
CA ARG A 13 -21.69 -18.01 6.90
C ARG A 13 -20.86 -18.56 8.04
N ASN A 14 -19.55 -18.44 7.92
CA ASN A 14 -18.64 -18.78 9.00
C ASN A 14 -18.79 -17.74 10.14
N PRO A 15 -19.04 -18.19 11.39
CA PRO A 15 -19.35 -17.30 12.51
C PRO A 15 -18.15 -16.46 12.99
N ILE A 16 -16.92 -16.88 12.69
CA ILE A 16 -15.69 -16.19 13.12
C ILE A 16 -15.32 -15.08 12.14
N ASN A 17 -15.38 -15.34 10.83
CA ASN A 17 -14.89 -14.43 9.80
C ASN A 17 -15.98 -13.81 8.90
N GLY A 18 -17.24 -14.21 9.07
CA GLY A 18 -18.40 -13.69 8.33
C GLY A 18 -18.45 -14.07 6.83
N ARG A 19 -17.51 -14.88 6.35
CA ARG A 19 -17.46 -15.33 4.94
C ARG A 19 -18.55 -16.36 4.66
N PHE A 20 -19.10 -16.34 3.45
CA PHE A 20 -20.02 -17.38 3.01
C PHE A 20 -19.32 -18.74 2.97
N LEU A 21 -20.01 -19.80 3.41
CA LEU A 21 -19.48 -21.16 3.30
C LEU A 21 -19.40 -21.60 1.83
N LYS A 22 -18.48 -22.53 1.52
CA LYS A 22 -18.29 -23.03 0.16
C LYS A 22 -19.59 -23.64 -0.38
N GLY A 23 -19.96 -23.27 -1.60
CA GLY A 23 -21.20 -23.72 -2.25
C GLY A 23 -22.44 -22.85 -1.95
N ILE A 24 -22.36 -21.93 -0.98
CA ILE A 24 -23.47 -21.01 -0.69
C ILE A 24 -23.36 -19.76 -1.56
N ALA A 25 -24.37 -19.51 -2.38
CA ALA A 25 -24.51 -18.24 -3.09
C ALA A 25 -24.94 -17.13 -2.11
N PRO A 26 -24.30 -15.95 -2.14
CA PRO A 26 -24.73 -14.85 -1.30
C PRO A 26 -26.11 -14.35 -1.73
N HIS A 27 -26.93 -13.96 -0.75
CA HIS A 27 -28.34 -13.57 -0.96
C HIS A 27 -28.55 -12.41 -1.95
N ASN A 28 -27.51 -11.63 -2.23
CA ASN A 28 -27.51 -10.48 -3.14
C ASN A 28 -26.90 -10.80 -4.52
N LYS A 29 -26.43 -12.02 -4.75
CA LYS A 29 -25.88 -12.43 -6.06
C LYS A 29 -26.96 -12.30 -7.13
N GLY A 30 -26.62 -11.61 -8.23
CA GLY A 30 -27.54 -11.41 -9.36
C GLY A 30 -28.69 -10.42 -9.11
N LYS A 31 -28.84 -9.89 -7.88
CA LYS A 31 -29.85 -8.86 -7.60
C LYS A 31 -29.35 -7.49 -8.05
N THR A 32 -30.23 -6.71 -8.65
CA THR A 32 -29.94 -5.31 -9.00
C THR A 32 -29.81 -4.47 -7.73
N MET A 33 -28.83 -3.57 -7.71
CA MET A 33 -28.64 -2.66 -6.59
C MET A 33 -29.77 -1.63 -6.54
N LYS A 34 -30.49 -1.60 -5.42
CA LYS A 34 -31.51 -0.58 -5.14
C LYS A 34 -30.87 0.62 -4.44
N TYR A 35 -31.13 1.82 -4.95
CA TYR A 35 -30.65 3.06 -4.34
C TYR A 35 -31.80 3.78 -3.63
N HIS A 36 -31.51 4.34 -2.46
CA HIS A 36 -32.46 5.15 -1.68
C HIS A 36 -32.83 6.47 -2.38
N SER A 37 -31.95 7.05 -3.20
CA SER A 37 -32.24 8.29 -3.93
C SER A 37 -31.49 8.39 -5.26
N SER A 38 -32.01 9.24 -6.14
CA SER A 38 -31.38 9.60 -7.43
C SER A 38 -29.97 10.19 -7.23
N LYS A 39 -29.79 11.00 -6.18
CA LYS A 39 -28.49 11.59 -5.79
C LYS A 39 -27.47 10.51 -5.44
N THR A 40 -27.86 9.50 -4.66
CA THR A 40 -26.96 8.40 -4.28
C THR A 40 -26.59 7.53 -5.48
N LYS A 41 -27.55 7.23 -6.36
CA LYS A 41 -27.30 6.53 -7.62
C LYS A 41 -26.27 7.27 -8.48
N ARG A 42 -26.47 8.58 -8.69
CA ARG A 42 -25.55 9.43 -9.45
C ARG A 42 -24.14 9.43 -8.87
N ARG A 43 -23.99 9.59 -7.55
CA ARG A 43 -22.68 9.58 -6.87
C ARG A 43 -21.96 8.24 -7.06
N SER A 44 -22.67 7.13 -6.88
CA SER A 44 -22.11 5.78 -7.03
C SER A 44 -21.62 5.52 -8.45
N LEU A 45 -22.43 5.85 -9.46
CA LEU A 45 -22.05 5.72 -10.87
C LEU A 45 -20.86 6.61 -11.23
N LYS A 46 -20.82 7.86 -10.74
CA LYS A 46 -19.68 8.77 -10.96
C LYS A 46 -18.39 8.19 -10.37
N ASN A 47 -18.45 7.62 -9.16
CA ASN A 47 -17.29 6.97 -8.53
C ASN A 47 -16.88 5.68 -9.24
N LEU A 48 -17.83 4.91 -9.77
CA LEU A 48 -17.55 3.73 -10.55
C LEU A 48 -16.86 4.08 -11.88
N ALA A 49 -17.35 5.11 -12.58
CA ALA A 49 -16.75 5.62 -13.81
C ALA A 49 -15.36 6.24 -13.57
N LYS A 50 -15.18 6.91 -12.42
CA LYS A 50 -13.85 7.33 -11.94
C LYS A 50 -12.91 6.13 -11.69
N GLY A 51 -13.48 4.94 -11.53
CA GLY A 51 -12.79 3.73 -11.13
C GLY A 51 -12.35 3.78 -9.66
N ARG A 52 -11.74 2.68 -9.20
CA ARG A 52 -10.71 2.84 -8.18
C ARG A 52 -9.64 3.65 -8.89
N GLY A 53 -9.49 4.93 -8.54
CA GLY A 53 -8.37 5.72 -9.04
C GLY A 53 -7.14 4.83 -8.93
N SER A 54 -6.40 4.66 -10.04
CA SER A 54 -5.14 3.91 -10.04
C SER A 54 -4.49 4.18 -8.70
N TRP A 55 -4.22 3.12 -7.92
CA TRP A 55 -3.30 3.18 -6.78
C TRP A 55 -2.34 4.32 -7.08
N HIS A 56 -2.40 5.39 -6.26
CA HIS A 56 -1.76 6.70 -6.55
C HIS A 56 -0.59 6.52 -7.51
N LYS A 57 -0.48 7.27 -8.62
CA LYS A 57 0.55 7.03 -9.66
C LYS A 57 1.99 6.79 -9.12
N THR A 58 2.26 7.20 -7.88
CA THR A 58 3.51 7.09 -7.11
C THR A 58 3.44 6.11 -5.91
N GLY A 59 2.44 5.23 -5.83
CA GLY A 59 2.15 4.15 -4.86
C GLY A 59 2.15 4.47 -3.34
N ALA A 60 2.59 5.66 -2.92
CA ALA A 60 2.78 6.04 -1.52
C ALA A 60 1.65 6.91 -0.94
N GLY A 61 0.69 7.35 -1.78
CA GLY A 61 -0.37 8.26 -1.35
C GLY A 61 0.14 9.62 -0.87
N LEU A 62 -0.55 10.24 0.08
CA LEU A 62 -0.16 11.49 0.75
C LEU A 62 1.08 11.35 1.64
N ASN A 63 1.51 10.12 1.94
CA ASN A 63 2.69 9.84 2.77
C ASN A 63 3.97 9.67 1.94
N ARG A 64 4.01 10.27 0.74
CA ARG A 64 5.18 10.23 -0.13
C ARG A 64 6.34 10.95 0.55
N LYS A 65 7.43 10.23 0.82
CA LYS A 65 8.68 10.77 1.33
C LYS A 65 9.72 10.75 0.23
N SER A 66 10.30 11.91 -0.05
CA SER A 66 11.47 12.07 -0.91
C SER A 66 12.69 11.39 -0.27
N VAL A 67 13.57 10.89 -1.14
CA VAL A 67 14.77 10.18 -0.73
C VAL A 67 15.98 10.66 -1.51
N VAL A 68 17.13 10.58 -0.86
CA VAL A 68 18.42 11.03 -1.36
C VAL A 68 19.33 9.82 -1.52
N ALA A 69 20.01 9.72 -2.66
CA ALA A 69 21.04 8.72 -2.91
C ALA A 69 22.43 9.36 -2.78
N ILE A 70 23.26 8.78 -1.91
CA ILE A 70 24.66 9.13 -1.76
C ILE A 70 25.52 7.96 -2.19
N LYS A 71 26.58 8.23 -2.95
CA LYS A 71 27.60 7.25 -3.31
C LYS A 71 28.97 7.85 -3.05
N ASP A 72 29.79 7.16 -2.28
CA ASP A 72 31.16 7.58 -1.95
C ASP A 72 31.21 9.05 -1.45
N GLY A 73 30.23 9.41 -0.62
CA GLY A 73 30.01 10.75 -0.05
C GLY A 73 29.62 11.85 -1.04
N LYS A 74 29.26 11.50 -2.29
CA LYS A 74 28.74 12.44 -3.29
C LYS A 74 27.24 12.28 -3.46
N LEU A 75 26.53 13.39 -3.54
CA LEU A 75 25.11 13.43 -3.86
C LEU A 75 24.88 12.96 -5.29
N CYS A 76 24.22 11.82 -5.45
CA CYS A 76 23.94 11.23 -6.77
C CYS A 76 22.57 11.62 -7.31
N GLY A 77 21.60 11.89 -6.43
CA GLY A 77 20.27 12.33 -6.85
C GLY A 77 19.28 12.43 -5.70
N VAL A 78 18.25 13.24 -5.92
CA VAL A 78 17.09 13.38 -5.03
C VAL A 78 15.85 12.92 -5.79
N PHE A 79 15.14 11.95 -5.23
CA PHE A 79 13.99 11.33 -5.86
C PHE A 79 12.71 11.69 -5.11
N PRO A 80 11.59 11.94 -5.82
CA PRO A 80 10.32 12.29 -5.18
C PRO A 80 9.76 11.19 -4.28
N SER A 81 10.14 9.92 -4.50
CA SER A 81 9.74 8.80 -3.67
C SER A 81 10.72 7.63 -3.76
N ILE A 82 10.64 6.72 -2.80
CA ILE A 82 11.35 5.43 -2.82
C ILE A 82 11.02 4.61 -4.08
N GLN A 83 9.80 4.73 -4.61
CA GLN A 83 9.37 3.96 -5.78
C GLN A 83 9.97 4.52 -7.06
N ASP A 84 10.03 5.86 -7.17
CA ASP A 84 10.71 6.55 -8.27
C ASP A 84 12.21 6.24 -8.22
N ALA A 85 12.82 6.33 -7.03
CA ALA A 85 14.22 5.95 -6.80
C ALA A 85 14.51 4.50 -7.21
N GLY A 86 13.67 3.55 -6.81
CA GLY A 86 13.85 2.14 -7.15
C GLY A 86 13.71 1.88 -8.65
N LYS A 87 12.82 2.61 -9.33
CA LYS A 87 12.64 2.52 -10.77
C LYS A 87 13.84 3.10 -11.55
N GLU A 88 14.34 4.26 -11.15
CA GLU A 88 15.45 4.93 -11.82
C GLU A 88 16.81 4.28 -11.51
N ALA A 89 17.03 3.87 -10.26
CA ALA A 89 18.26 3.21 -9.85
C ALA A 89 18.28 1.68 -10.10
N GLY A 90 17.15 1.09 -10.51
CA GLY A 90 17.03 -0.37 -10.69
C GLY A 90 17.13 -1.16 -9.37
N VAL A 91 16.76 -0.54 -8.25
CA VAL A 91 16.89 -1.10 -6.90
C VAL A 91 15.51 -1.43 -6.33
N ASN A 92 15.40 -2.50 -5.54
CA ASN A 92 14.15 -2.84 -4.87
C ASN A 92 13.71 -1.72 -3.88
N PRO A 93 12.53 -1.10 -4.06
CA PRO A 93 11.97 -0.09 -3.16
C PRO A 93 11.94 -0.52 -1.68
N ALA A 94 11.66 -1.79 -1.40
CA ALA A 94 11.60 -2.30 -0.02
C ALA A 94 12.99 -2.22 0.65
N LEU A 95 14.05 -2.45 -0.11
CA LEU A 95 15.42 -2.40 0.39
C LEU A 95 15.85 -0.97 0.72
N ILE A 96 15.53 -0.02 -0.16
CA ILE A 96 15.72 1.42 0.08
C ILE A 96 15.03 1.82 1.39
N SER A 97 13.78 1.39 1.58
CA SER A 97 13.04 1.66 2.82
C SER A 97 13.73 1.09 4.07
N CYS A 98 14.28 -0.13 4.01
CA CYS A 98 15.02 -0.71 5.13
C CYS A 98 16.27 0.13 5.49
N ILE A 99 16.99 0.65 4.49
CA ILE A 99 18.19 1.45 4.68
C ILE A 99 17.84 2.81 5.27
N CYS A 100 16.85 3.52 4.72
CA CYS A 100 16.42 4.80 5.26
C CYS A 100 15.92 4.68 6.72
N ASN A 101 15.34 3.54 7.08
CA ASN A 101 14.91 3.24 8.45
C ASN A 101 16.02 2.64 9.34
N LYS A 102 17.28 2.63 8.88
CA LYS A 102 18.46 2.16 9.62
C LYS A 102 18.28 0.75 10.19
N LYS A 103 17.66 -0.15 9.42
CA LYS A 103 17.47 -1.56 9.83
C LYS A 103 18.83 -2.27 9.92
N PRO A 104 19.06 -3.09 10.97
CA PRO A 104 20.35 -3.77 11.16
C PRO A 104 20.68 -4.69 9.98
N GLY A 105 21.95 -4.71 9.56
CA GLY A 105 22.45 -5.52 8.45
C GLY A 105 22.10 -4.99 7.05
N ARG A 106 21.50 -3.80 6.93
CA ARG A 106 21.15 -3.17 5.64
C ARG A 106 21.75 -1.75 5.59
N HIS A 107 22.86 -1.61 4.87
CA HIS A 107 23.59 -0.33 4.82
C HIS A 107 23.60 0.29 3.42
N LYS A 108 23.62 -0.52 2.36
CA LYS A 108 23.71 -0.06 0.97
C LYS A 108 22.78 -0.84 0.05
N ALA A 109 22.28 -0.21 -0.99
CA ALA A 109 21.49 -0.85 -2.04
C ALA A 109 21.86 -0.27 -3.41
N GLY A 110 22.20 -1.14 -4.36
CA GLY A 110 22.71 -0.71 -5.66
C GLY A 110 24.04 0.04 -5.58
N GLY A 111 24.79 -0.11 -4.49
CA GLY A 111 26.00 0.68 -4.23
C GLY A 111 25.74 2.07 -3.64
N PHE A 112 24.48 2.46 -3.44
CA PHE A 112 24.11 3.74 -2.83
C PHE A 112 23.72 3.58 -1.37
N GLU A 113 24.02 4.62 -0.59
CA GLU A 113 23.44 4.89 0.72
C GLU A 113 22.18 5.74 0.54
N TRP A 114 21.11 5.39 1.24
CA TRP A 114 19.79 5.97 1.02
C TRP A 114 19.29 6.64 2.28
N PHE A 115 18.89 7.90 2.15
CA PHE A 115 18.36 8.70 3.25
C PHE A 115 17.02 9.31 2.89
N PHE A 116 16.17 9.55 3.89
CA PHE A 116 15.02 10.42 3.67
C PHE A 116 15.53 11.86 3.55
N GLU A 117 14.96 12.65 2.64
CA GLU A 117 15.37 14.05 2.48
C GLU A 117 15.23 14.83 3.80
N ASN A 118 14.18 14.55 4.56
CA ASN A 118 13.95 15.17 5.87
C ASN A 118 14.93 14.72 6.98
N ASP A 119 15.69 13.63 6.79
CA ASP A 119 16.69 13.17 7.75
C ASP A 119 18.03 13.85 7.40
N ALA A 120 18.30 15.03 7.97
CA ALA A 120 19.47 15.88 7.64
C ALA A 120 20.85 15.22 7.87
N THR A 121 20.89 13.98 8.38
CA THR A 121 22.11 13.20 8.63
C THR A 121 22.97 12.96 7.38
N TRP A 122 22.38 13.04 6.18
CA TRP A 122 23.13 12.86 4.93
C TRP A 122 23.96 14.09 4.53
N CYS A 123 23.64 15.29 5.03
CA CYS A 123 24.40 16.50 4.75
C CYS A 123 25.82 16.41 5.34
N ASP A 124 25.95 15.86 6.55
CA ASP A 124 27.23 15.67 7.24
C ASP A 124 28.19 14.75 6.48
N LEU A 125 27.65 13.81 5.69
CA LEU A 125 28.44 12.87 4.88
C LEU A 125 29.08 13.54 3.67
N ILE A 126 28.43 14.56 3.12
CA ILE A 126 28.96 15.33 1.99
C ILE A 126 30.04 16.29 2.49
N LEU A 127 29.75 17.03 3.56
CA LEU A 127 30.66 18.04 4.12
C LEU A 127 32.00 17.46 4.59
N LYS A 128 32.04 16.19 5.02
CA LYS A 128 33.26 15.51 5.45
C LYS A 128 34.19 15.09 4.31
N ASN A 129 33.70 14.98 3.08
CA ASN A 129 34.49 14.52 1.94
C ASN A 129 35.12 15.67 1.14
N ASP A 130 34.69 16.90 1.38
CA ASP A 130 35.22 18.11 0.72
C ASP A 130 36.33 18.81 1.54
N GLY A 131 36.81 18.15 2.62
CA GLY A 131 37.86 18.65 3.52
C GLY A 131 39.19 17.90 3.44
#